data_AF-A0A7K2YSY3-F1
#
_entry.id   AF-A0A7K2YSY3-F1
#
_cell.length_a   1.000
_cell.length_b   1.000
_cell.length_c   1.000
_cell.angle_alpha   90.00
_cell.angle_beta   90.00
_cell.angle_gamma   90.00
#
_symmetry.space_group_name_H-M   'P 1'
#
loop_
_entity.id
_entity.type
_entity.pdbx_description
1 polymer ?
#
loop_
_entity_poly.entity_id
_entity_poly.type
_entity_poly.pdbx_seq_one_letter_code
_entity_poly.pdbx_strand_id
1 'polypeptide(L)'
;MTLIRTATGARLNAENRPRGCLAHSAGRFRIRATGTSRFDRHFHDFDEFWFVAAGTGTIHVGDAVHQIQPGDIIHTPTGVDHDIVAVTGDQDLEVFWLSWALPPGADGRHLHRTPQDAIKHPVPSRPAATT
;
A
#
# COMPACT_ATOMS: atom_id res chain seq x y z
N MET A 1 -1.10 -18.25 18.47
CA MET A 1 -0.12 -17.25 18.01
C MET A 1 0.17 -17.52 16.55
N THR A 2 0.14 -16.50 15.68
CA THR A 2 0.44 -16.63 14.25
C THR A 2 1.57 -15.66 13.91
N LEU A 3 2.64 -16.17 13.28
CA LEU A 3 3.77 -15.36 12.82
C LEU A 3 3.73 -15.25 11.29
N ILE A 4 3.65 -14.03 10.77
CA ILE A 4 3.70 -13.76 9.32
C ILE A 4 5.06 -13.14 8.98
N ARG A 5 5.88 -13.85 8.18
CA ARG A 5 7.20 -13.37 7.75
C ARG A 5 7.10 -12.59 6.44
N THR A 6 6.70 -11.32 6.51
CA THR A 6 6.55 -10.46 5.31
C THR A 6 7.85 -10.20 4.57
N ALA A 7 9.01 -10.38 5.22
CA ALA A 7 10.32 -10.33 4.58
C ALA A 7 10.49 -11.40 3.48
N THR A 8 9.82 -12.56 3.62
CA THR A 8 9.86 -13.65 2.64
C THR A 8 8.65 -13.64 1.70
N GLY A 9 7.87 -12.55 1.67
CA GLY A 9 6.66 -12.42 0.86
C GLY A 9 5.40 -13.06 1.46
N ALA A 10 5.46 -13.61 2.67
CA ALA A 10 4.26 -14.10 3.34
C ALA A 10 3.34 -12.93 3.73
N ARG A 11 2.03 -13.17 3.74
CA ARG A 11 1.00 -12.20 4.10
C ARG A 11 -0.10 -12.85 4.94
N LEU A 12 -0.77 -12.07 5.75
CA LEU A 12 -2.02 -12.47 6.39
C LEU A 12 -3.09 -12.57 5.30
N ASN A 13 -3.80 -13.69 5.25
CA ASN A 13 -4.84 -13.98 4.27
C ASN A 13 -5.92 -14.90 4.86
N ALA A 14 -6.92 -15.27 4.06
CA ALA A 14 -8.03 -16.11 4.50
C ALA A 14 -7.58 -17.46 5.07
N GLU A 15 -6.48 -18.03 4.56
CA GLU A 15 -6.00 -19.36 4.94
C GLU A 15 -5.22 -19.38 6.26
N ASN A 16 -4.47 -18.32 6.57
CA ASN A 16 -3.59 -18.28 7.75
C ASN A 16 -4.02 -17.27 8.84
N ARG A 17 -5.11 -16.53 8.59
CA ARG A 17 -5.71 -15.59 9.53
C ARG A 17 -6.05 -16.28 10.87
N PRO A 18 -5.61 -15.74 12.02
CA PRO A 18 -6.01 -16.26 13.33
C PRO A 18 -7.53 -16.25 13.50
N ARG A 19 -8.08 -17.27 14.17
CA ARG A 19 -9.51 -17.31 14.53
C ARG A 19 -9.89 -16.05 15.32
N GLY A 20 -10.97 -15.40 14.91
CA GLY A 20 -11.48 -14.17 15.54
C GLY A 20 -10.75 -12.89 15.14
N CYS A 21 -9.71 -12.97 14.30
CA CYS A 21 -9.07 -11.78 13.76
C CYS A 21 -10.01 -11.05 12.79
N LEU A 22 -10.24 -9.76 13.07
CA LEU A 22 -11.07 -8.90 12.22
C LEU A 22 -10.35 -8.45 10.95
N ALA A 23 -9.02 -8.31 10.99
CA ALA A 23 -8.26 -7.90 9.80
C ALA A 23 -8.45 -8.92 8.68
N HIS A 24 -8.84 -8.41 7.50
CA HIS A 24 -9.02 -9.21 6.31
C HIS A 24 -7.68 -9.67 5.73
N SER A 25 -6.72 -8.74 5.64
CA SER A 25 -5.42 -8.97 5.03
C SER A 25 -4.37 -8.06 5.67
N ALA A 26 -3.10 -8.46 5.59
CA ALA A 26 -1.97 -7.65 6.01
C ALA A 26 -0.69 -8.14 5.35
N GLY A 27 0.25 -7.25 5.08
CA GLY A 27 1.52 -7.63 4.48
C GLY A 27 2.47 -6.46 4.32
N ARG A 28 3.43 -6.59 3.41
CA ARG A 28 4.40 -5.54 3.08
C ARG A 28 4.65 -5.49 1.58
N PHE A 29 4.71 -4.29 1.01
CA PHE A 29 5.22 -4.06 -0.32
C PHE A 29 6.46 -3.17 -0.28
N ARG A 30 7.20 -3.15 -1.39
CA ARG A 30 8.42 -2.35 -1.54
C ARG A 30 8.46 -1.69 -2.91
N ILE A 31 8.76 -0.39 -2.93
CA ILE A 31 8.98 0.37 -4.16
C ILE A 31 10.46 0.74 -4.24
N ARG A 32 11.11 0.34 -5.32
CA ARG A 32 12.56 0.47 -5.47
C ARG A 32 12.96 1.92 -5.74
N ALA A 33 13.95 2.42 -5.00
CA ALA A 33 14.55 3.73 -5.25
C ALA A 33 15.31 3.81 -6.59
N THR A 34 15.51 2.68 -7.27
CA THR A 34 16.03 2.64 -8.65
C THR A 34 15.00 3.02 -9.71
N GLY A 35 13.74 3.28 -9.33
CA GLY A 35 12.67 3.66 -10.27
C GLY A 35 12.18 2.51 -11.17
N THR A 36 12.45 1.27 -10.79
CA THR A 36 12.09 0.07 -11.57
C THR A 36 10.78 -0.57 -11.13
N SER A 37 10.24 -0.17 -9.98
CA SER A 37 8.97 -0.66 -9.47
C SER A 37 7.79 -0.13 -10.26
N ARG A 38 6.69 -0.86 -10.20
CA ARG A 38 5.41 -0.47 -10.79
C ARG A 38 4.30 -0.64 -9.76
N PHE A 39 3.29 0.23 -9.83
CA PHE A 39 2.14 0.25 -8.94
C PHE A 39 0.86 0.54 -9.75
N ASP A 40 -0.28 0.05 -9.29
CA ASP A 40 -1.59 0.37 -9.87
C ASP A 40 -2.34 1.31 -8.94
N ARG A 41 -3.01 2.32 -9.51
CA ARG A 41 -3.96 3.18 -8.78
C ARG A 41 -5.23 2.38 -8.55
N HIS A 42 -5.64 2.21 -7.30
CA HIS A 42 -6.78 1.38 -6.98
C HIS A 42 -7.54 1.90 -5.75
N PHE A 43 -8.70 1.31 -5.51
CA PHE A 43 -9.46 1.47 -4.27
C PHE A 43 -9.92 0.11 -3.75
N HIS A 44 -10.44 0.10 -2.53
CA HIS A 44 -11.02 -1.07 -1.90
C HIS A 44 -12.46 -0.80 -1.47
N ASP A 45 -13.23 -1.85 -1.29
CA ASP A 45 -14.56 -1.84 -0.65
C ASP A 45 -14.48 -2.10 0.87
N PHE A 46 -13.31 -1.79 1.45
CA PHE A 46 -13.00 -1.82 2.87
C PHE A 46 -11.90 -0.79 3.17
N ASP A 47 -11.70 -0.48 4.45
CA ASP A 47 -10.62 0.41 4.89
C ASP A 47 -9.29 -0.33 4.93
N GLU A 48 -8.24 0.36 4.51
CA GLU A 48 -6.87 -0.09 4.66
C GLU A 48 -6.00 0.98 5.31
N PHE A 49 -4.98 0.53 6.03
CA PHE A 49 -3.96 1.38 6.63
C PHE A 49 -2.60 0.99 6.10
N TRP A 50 -1.80 1.98 5.71
CA TRP A 50 -0.40 1.82 5.38
C TRP A 50 0.47 2.37 6.52
N PHE A 51 1.55 1.66 6.83
CA PHE A 51 2.54 2.01 7.83
C PHE A 51 3.91 2.07 7.16
N VAL A 52 4.49 3.26 7.10
CA VAL A 52 5.77 3.47 6.41
C VAL A 52 6.90 3.08 7.34
N ALA A 53 7.67 2.07 6.95
CA ALA A 53 8.76 1.53 7.75
C ALA A 53 10.13 2.08 7.35
N ALA A 54 10.32 2.41 6.07
CA ALA A 54 11.60 2.86 5.52
C ALA A 54 11.40 3.61 4.20
N GLY A 55 12.37 4.47 3.85
CA GLY A 55 12.35 5.28 2.64
C GLY A 55 11.32 6.41 2.67
N THR A 56 11.27 7.19 1.59
CA THR A 56 10.30 8.29 1.44
C THR A 56 9.66 8.26 0.06
N GLY A 57 8.48 8.84 -0.08
CA GLY A 57 7.77 8.83 -1.35
C GLY A 57 6.64 9.84 -1.40
N THR A 58 6.02 9.92 -2.56
CA THR A 58 4.81 10.71 -2.78
C THR A 58 3.67 9.76 -3.07
N ILE A 59 2.53 9.97 -2.42
CA ILE A 59 1.31 9.19 -2.62
C ILE A 59 0.13 10.08 -2.97
N HIS A 60 -0.88 9.50 -3.61
CA HIS A 60 -2.20 10.09 -3.74
C HIS A 60 -3.18 9.31 -2.85
N VAL A 61 -4.09 10.03 -2.18
CA VAL A 61 -5.29 9.46 -1.53
C VAL A 61 -6.46 10.38 -1.87
N GLY A 62 -7.37 9.91 -2.72
CA GLY A 62 -8.38 10.75 -3.36
C GLY A 62 -7.73 11.86 -4.20
N ASP A 63 -8.05 13.10 -3.86
CA ASP A 63 -7.52 14.32 -4.49
C ASP A 63 -6.29 14.87 -3.77
N ALA A 64 -5.93 14.30 -2.60
CA ALA A 64 -4.83 14.77 -1.80
C ALA A 64 -3.50 14.12 -2.22
N VAL A 65 -2.44 14.93 -2.22
CA VAL A 65 -1.06 14.50 -2.50
C VAL A 65 -0.23 14.69 -1.24
N HIS A 66 0.43 13.63 -0.79
CA HIS A 66 1.23 13.64 0.43
C HIS A 66 2.65 13.18 0.17
N GLN A 67 3.63 13.85 0.79
CA GLN A 67 4.93 13.25 1.03
C GLN A 67 4.83 12.35 2.26
N ILE A 68 5.43 11.17 2.18
CA ILE A 68 5.43 10.17 3.24
C ILE A 68 6.85 9.77 3.62
N GLN A 69 7.05 9.46 4.89
CA GLN A 69 8.33 9.13 5.51
C GLN A 69 8.16 8.07 6.61
N PRO A 70 9.26 7.46 7.11
CA PRO A 70 9.17 6.43 8.14
C PRO A 70 8.47 6.93 9.40
N GLY A 71 7.55 6.13 9.92
CA GLY A 71 6.71 6.47 11.07
C GLY A 71 5.31 6.99 10.70
N ASP A 72 5.08 7.35 9.44
CA ASP A 72 3.76 7.79 8.98
C ASP A 72 2.76 6.61 8.92
N ILE A 73 1.51 6.93 9.26
CA ILE A 73 0.35 6.06 9.09
C ILE A 73 -0.60 6.75 8.12
N ILE A 74 -0.98 6.03 7.06
CA ILE A 74 -1.89 6.52 6.04
C ILE A 74 -3.16 5.67 6.11
N HIS A 75 -4.30 6.33 6.23
CA HIS A 75 -5.61 5.70 6.06
C HIS A 75 -6.00 5.83 4.59
N THR A 76 -6.29 4.72 3.93
CA THR A 76 -6.89 4.66 2.59
C THR A 76 -8.36 4.25 2.76
N PRO A 77 -9.29 5.23 2.78
CA PRO A 77 -10.68 4.93 3.11
C PRO A 77 -11.35 4.06 2.05
N THR A 78 -12.37 3.34 2.49
CA THR A 78 -13.27 2.59 1.62
C THR A 78 -13.77 3.45 0.47
N GLY A 79 -13.64 2.95 -0.76
CA GLY A 79 -14.09 3.62 -1.96
C GLY A 79 -13.23 4.80 -2.40
N VAL A 80 -12.08 5.06 -1.76
CA VAL A 80 -11.17 6.16 -2.12
C VAL A 80 -9.94 5.61 -2.84
N ASP A 81 -9.70 6.14 -4.04
CA ASP A 81 -8.53 5.78 -4.85
C ASP A 81 -7.23 6.19 -4.15
N HIS A 82 -6.24 5.32 -4.20
CA HIS A 82 -4.93 5.57 -3.62
C HIS A 82 -3.82 4.97 -4.49
N ASP A 83 -2.64 5.58 -4.42
CA ASP A 83 -1.55 5.33 -5.36
C ASP A 83 -0.19 5.77 -4.81
N ILE A 84 0.89 5.22 -5.37
CA ILE A 84 2.28 5.66 -5.13
C ILE A 84 2.83 6.27 -6.40
N VAL A 85 3.01 7.58 -6.39
CA VAL A 85 3.36 8.34 -7.59
C VAL A 85 4.86 8.56 -7.76
N ALA A 86 5.65 8.48 -6.68
CA ALA A 86 7.11 8.53 -6.74
C ALA A 86 7.75 7.96 -5.47
N VAL A 87 8.97 7.46 -5.59
CA VAL A 87 9.90 7.29 -4.46
C VAL A 87 10.86 8.46 -4.46
N THR A 88 11.25 8.93 -3.28
CA THR A 88 12.19 10.05 -3.12
C THR A 88 13.43 9.58 -2.34
N GLY A 89 14.60 10.00 -2.81
CA GLY A 89 15.89 9.60 -2.22
C GLY A 89 16.45 8.29 -2.79
N ASP A 90 17.43 7.73 -2.10
CA ASP A 90 18.20 6.54 -2.49
C ASP A 90 17.79 5.26 -1.76
N GLN A 91 16.95 5.37 -0.73
CA GLN A 91 16.44 4.24 0.04
C GLN A 91 15.10 3.73 -0.53
N ASP A 92 14.99 2.40 -0.71
CA ASP A 92 13.73 1.74 -1.09
C ASP A 92 12.62 2.12 -0.09
N LEU A 93 11.44 2.47 -0.63
CA LEU A 93 10.24 2.70 0.18
C LEU A 93 9.67 1.35 0.62
N GLU A 94 9.58 1.13 1.93
CA GLU A 94 8.96 -0.06 2.53
C GLU A 94 7.72 0.31 3.33
N VAL A 95 6.60 -0.33 3.00
CA VAL A 95 5.29 -0.05 3.59
C VAL A 95 4.61 -1.35 3.96
N PHE A 96 4.12 -1.42 5.19
CA PHE A 96 3.21 -2.47 5.62
C PHE A 96 1.78 -2.01 5.39
N TRP A 97 0.91 -2.91 4.93
CA TRP A 97 -0.53 -2.65 4.88
C TRP A 97 -1.27 -3.52 5.90
N LEU A 98 -2.39 -3.00 6.38
CA LEU A 98 -3.39 -3.71 7.18
C LEU A 98 -4.77 -3.35 6.64
N SER A 99 -5.42 -4.30 5.99
CA SER A 99 -6.81 -4.18 5.59
C SER A 99 -7.70 -4.56 6.78
N TRP A 100 -8.67 -3.72 7.11
CA TRP A 100 -9.56 -3.95 8.24
C TRP A 100 -10.61 -5.04 7.93
N ALA A 101 -11.71 -5.06 8.68
CA ALA A 101 -12.79 -6.01 8.47
C ALA A 101 -13.37 -5.89 7.05
N LEU A 102 -13.58 -7.04 6.42
CA LEU A 102 -14.23 -7.12 5.12
C LEU A 102 -15.77 -7.06 5.33
N PRO A 103 -16.46 -6.02 4.84
CA PRO A 103 -17.93 -5.97 4.94
C PRO A 103 -18.60 -7.14 4.21
N PRO A 104 -19.81 -7.55 4.60
CA PRO A 104 -20.57 -8.54 3.84
C PRO A 104 -20.75 -8.11 2.38
N GLY A 105 -20.37 -8.98 1.44
CA GLY A 105 -20.48 -8.72 0.00
C GLY A 105 -19.31 -7.95 -0.61
N ALA A 106 -18.32 -7.51 0.19
CA ALA A 106 -17.09 -6.94 -0.33
C ALA A 106 -16.19 -8.02 -0.97
N ASP A 107 -15.44 -7.59 -1.97
CA ASP A 107 -14.65 -8.43 -2.86
C ASP A 107 -13.27 -8.78 -2.28
N GLY A 108 -12.71 -7.90 -1.44
CA GLY A 108 -11.39 -8.16 -0.82
C GLY A 108 -10.22 -8.00 -1.78
N ARG A 109 -10.40 -7.30 -2.91
CA ARG A 109 -9.37 -7.12 -3.95
C ARG A 109 -9.10 -5.65 -4.27
N HIS A 110 -8.09 -5.41 -5.12
CA HIS A 110 -7.91 -4.12 -5.78
C HIS A 110 -9.07 -3.91 -6.76
N LEU A 111 -9.77 -2.79 -6.62
CA LEU A 111 -10.78 -2.33 -7.55
C LEU A 111 -10.27 -1.10 -8.30
N HIS A 112 -10.71 -0.93 -9.54
CA HIS A 112 -10.18 0.08 -10.46
C HIS A 112 -11.34 0.86 -11.08
N ARG A 113 -11.17 2.18 -11.25
CA ARG A 113 -12.20 3.04 -11.88
C ARG A 113 -12.28 2.78 -13.38
N THR A 114 -11.13 2.55 -14.00
CA THR A 114 -10.99 2.26 -15.41
C THR A 114 -10.10 1.03 -15.63
N PRO A 115 -10.20 0.37 -16.79
CA PRO A 115 -9.25 -0.70 -17.15
C PRO A 115 -7.79 -0.21 -17.20
N GLN A 116 -7.57 1.08 -17.45
CA GLN A 116 -6.24 1.67 -17.50
C GLN A 116 -5.59 1.72 -16.11
N ASP A 117 -6.37 1.99 -15.07
CA ASP A 117 -5.87 2.05 -13.69
C ASP A 117 -5.37 0.68 -13.21
N ALA A 118 -5.90 -0.42 -13.75
CA ALA A 118 -5.43 -1.77 -13.47
C ALA A 118 -4.04 -2.08 -14.08
N ILE A 119 -3.57 -1.25 -15.02
CA ILE A 119 -2.25 -1.40 -15.63
C ILE A 119 -1.22 -0.72 -14.74
N LYS A 120 -0.34 -1.50 -14.13
CA LYS A 120 0.71 -0.96 -13.25
C LYS A 120 1.63 0.02 -13.98
N HIS A 121 1.54 1.30 -13.60
CA HIS A 121 2.39 2.34 -14.14
C HIS A 121 3.78 2.30 -13.47
N PRO A 122 4.83 2.82 -14.14
CA PRO A 122 6.13 3.01 -13.50
C PRO A 122 6.02 3.96 -12.31
N VAL A 123 6.71 3.65 -11.22
CA VAL A 123 6.90 4.58 -10.11
C VAL A 123 8.30 5.17 -10.22
N PRO A 124 8.44 6.44 -10.65
CA PRO A 124 9.74 7.07 -10.81
C PRO A 124 10.45 7.26 -9.47
N SER A 125 11.79 7.25 -9.52
CA SER A 125 12.64 7.75 -8.44
C SER A 125 12.93 9.22 -8.65
N ARG A 126 12.85 10.01 -7.59
CA ARG A 126 13.15 11.45 -7.57
C ARG A 126 14.24 11.72 -6.55
N PRO A 127 15.18 12.65 -6.84
CA PRO A 127 16.14 13.08 -5.84
C PRO A 127 15.42 13.74 -4.66
N ALA A 128 15.99 13.59 -3.46
CA ALA A 128 15.52 14.33 -2.29
C ALA A 128 15.68 15.84 -2.55
N ALA A 129 14.70 16.63 -2.10
CA ALA A 129 14.81 18.08 -2.16
C ALA A 129 16.04 18.51 -1.34
N THR A 130 16.90 19.32 -1.94
CA THR A 130 18.01 19.96 -1.23
C THR A 130 17.40 21.00 -0.30
N THR A 131 17.69 20.89 1.01
CA THR A 131 17.28 21.90 2.00
C THR A 131 18.26 23.06 2.02
#